data_AF-M5FH97-F1
#
_entry.id   AF-M5FH97-F1
#
_cell.length_a   1.000
_cell.length_b   1.000
_cell.length_c   1.000
_cell.angle_alpha   90.00
_cell.angle_beta   90.00
_cell.angle_gamma   90.00
#
_symmetry.space_group_name_H-M   'P 1'
#
loop_
_entity.id
_entity.type
_entity.pdbx_description
1 polymer ?
#
loop_
_entity_poly.entity_id
_entity_poly.type
_entity_poly.pdbx_seq_one_letter_code
_entity_poly.pdbx_strand_id
1 'polypeptide(L)'
;MDFFNSLLGDILDRFRTAGAGAKVDSWFGTGSNDPIEPRDVEMAIDEETLTALSTQTGLSREELIARITRDLPEAVNKMTPNGELPVEPTQGSEKTLLDDVAPPTTQARNPAGQSEV
;
A
#
# COMPACT_ATOMS: atom_id res chain seq x y z
N MET A 1 5.93 -8.16 -17.41
CA MET A 1 4.47 -7.96 -17.60
C MET A 1 3.97 -7.46 -16.25
N ASP A 2 4.11 -6.16 -16.01
CA ASP A 2 4.03 -5.58 -14.65
C ASP A 2 2.94 -4.50 -14.55
N PHE A 3 2.18 -4.31 -15.64
CA PHE A 3 1.09 -3.35 -15.72
C PHE A 3 -0.04 -3.65 -14.75
N PHE A 4 -0.39 -4.93 -14.56
CA PHE A 4 -1.53 -5.32 -13.73
C PHE A 4 -1.29 -5.07 -12.23
N ASN A 5 -0.07 -5.30 -11.74
CA ASN A 5 0.28 -5.00 -10.34
C ASN A 5 0.28 -3.48 -10.08
N SER A 6 0.81 -2.69 -11.02
CA SER A 6 0.77 -1.23 -10.92
C SER A 6 -0.66 -0.69 -10.99
N LEU A 7 -1.49 -1.24 -11.88
CA LEU A 7 -2.88 -0.84 -12.04
C LEU A 7 -3.71 -1.16 -10.79
N LEU A 8 -3.49 -2.31 -10.16
CA LEU A 8 -4.16 -2.67 -8.92
C LEU A 8 -3.85 -1.69 -7.78
N GLY A 9 -2.59 -1.28 -7.62
CA GLY A 9 -2.22 -0.26 -6.64
C GLY A 9 -2.95 1.06 -6.85
N ASP A 10 -3.01 1.52 -8.10
CA ASP A 10 -3.71 2.76 -8.47
C ASP A 10 -5.22 2.67 -8.21
N ILE A 11 -5.86 1.55 -8.59
CA ILE A 11 -7.27 1.29 -8.33
C ILE A 11 -7.58 1.28 -6.82
N LEU A 12 -6.72 0.66 -6.00
CA LEU A 12 -6.90 0.57 -4.55
C LEU A 12 -6.75 1.94 -3.86
N ASP A 13 -5.82 2.77 -4.34
CA ASP A 13 -5.68 4.16 -3.87
C ASP A 13 -6.93 5.00 -4.18
N ARG A 14 -7.48 4.83 -5.38
CA ARG A 14 -8.74 5.49 -5.76
C ARG A 14 -9.93 5.01 -4.95
N PHE A 15 -10.03 3.72 -4.66
CA PHE A 15 -11.06 3.20 -3.74
C PHE A 15 -10.94 3.83 -2.36
N ARG A 16 -9.72 3.98 -1.84
CA ARG A 16 -9.47 4.66 -0.58
C ARG A 16 -9.93 6.12 -0.62
N THR A 17 -9.64 6.82 -1.72
CA THR A 17 -10.05 8.21 -1.97
C THR A 17 -11.57 8.36 -2.16
N ALA A 18 -12.23 7.35 -2.75
CA ALA A 18 -13.67 7.30 -2.94
C ALA A 18 -14.46 6.96 -1.66
N GLY A 19 -13.79 6.71 -0.53
CA GLY A 19 -14.40 6.36 0.75
C GLY A 19 -14.60 4.86 0.98
N ALA A 20 -14.15 4.02 0.04
CA ALA A 20 -14.17 2.55 0.16
C ALA A 20 -12.90 1.99 0.84
N GLY A 21 -12.10 2.83 1.51
CA GLY A 21 -10.86 2.43 2.19
C GLY A 21 -11.04 1.27 3.17
N ALA A 22 -12.11 1.27 3.97
CA ALA A 22 -12.39 0.17 4.90
C ALA A 22 -12.62 -1.18 4.21
N LYS A 23 -13.21 -1.19 3.00
CA LYS A 23 -13.38 -2.42 2.21
C LYS A 23 -12.03 -2.90 1.67
N VAL A 24 -11.23 -1.95 1.19
CA VAL A 24 -9.85 -2.21 0.72
C VAL A 24 -9.01 -2.83 1.84
N ASP A 25 -9.00 -2.24 3.03
CA ASP A 25 -8.32 -2.78 4.22
C ASP A 25 -8.82 -4.19 4.60
N SER A 26 -10.09 -4.50 4.35
CA SER A 26 -10.62 -5.86 4.57
C SER A 26 -10.05 -6.90 3.60
N TRP A 27 -9.63 -6.51 2.39
CA TRP A 27 -9.02 -7.44 1.41
C TRP A 27 -7.52 -7.67 1.67
N PHE A 28 -6.87 -6.76 2.41
CA PHE A 28 -5.50 -6.91 2.89
C PHE A 28 -5.40 -7.90 4.07
N GLY A 29 -6.50 -8.09 4.80
CA GLY A 29 -6.57 -9.02 5.93
C GLY A 29 -6.95 -10.45 5.52
N THR A 30 -6.63 -11.43 6.37
CA THR A 30 -7.06 -12.84 6.21
C THR A 30 -8.54 -13.08 6.58
N GLY A 31 -9.34 -12.01 6.63
CA GLY A 31 -10.75 -12.03 7.04
C GLY A 31 -11.71 -12.27 5.89
N SER A 32 -13.02 -12.11 6.15
CA SER A 32 -14.04 -12.10 5.10
C SER A 32 -13.86 -10.87 4.22
N ASN A 33 -13.57 -11.07 2.93
CA ASN A 33 -13.48 -9.96 1.99
C ASN A 33 -14.82 -9.24 1.87
N ASP A 34 -14.85 -7.95 2.21
CA ASP A 34 -16.05 -7.15 2.02
C ASP A 34 -16.42 -7.05 0.53
N PRO A 35 -17.69 -7.30 0.16
CA PRO A 35 -18.12 -7.17 -1.22
C PRO A 35 -18.07 -5.70 -1.64
N ILE A 36 -17.56 -5.49 -2.84
CA ILE A 36 -17.59 -4.19 -3.48
C ILE A 36 -18.88 -4.04 -4.30
N GLU A 37 -19.38 -2.82 -4.44
CA GLU A 37 -20.52 -2.57 -5.33
C GLU A 37 -20.04 -2.14 -6.72
N PRO A 38 -20.79 -2.45 -7.80
CA PRO A 38 -20.50 -1.98 -9.15
C PRO A 38 -20.30 -0.46 -9.20
N ARG A 39 -21.10 0.27 -8.41
CA ARG A 39 -21.04 1.72 -8.32
C ARG A 39 -19.73 2.21 -7.71
N ASP A 40 -19.18 1.51 -6.73
CA ASP A 40 -17.87 1.85 -6.16
C ASP A 40 -16.78 1.63 -7.22
N VAL A 41 -16.87 0.54 -7.98
CA VAL A 41 -15.94 0.24 -9.09
C VAL A 41 -15.97 1.35 -10.14
N GLU A 42 -17.15 1.83 -10.51
CA GLU A 42 -17.29 2.95 -11.46
C GLU A 42 -16.79 4.28 -10.92
N MET A 43 -16.81 4.49 -9.59
CA MET A 43 -16.25 5.70 -8.99
C MET A 43 -14.73 5.64 -8.85
N ALA A 44 -14.17 4.45 -8.68
CA ALA A 44 -12.73 4.27 -8.53
C ALA A 44 -12.01 4.06 -9.88
N ILE A 45 -12.68 3.55 -10.91
CA ILE A 45 -12.07 3.25 -12.20
C ILE A 45 -12.58 4.23 -13.26
N ASP A 46 -11.68 5.00 -13.87
CA ASP A 46 -12.02 5.94 -14.94
C ASP A 46 -12.41 5.22 -16.24
N GLU A 47 -13.12 5.94 -17.12
CA GLU A 47 -13.50 5.43 -18.45
C GLU A 47 -12.31 4.99 -19.29
N GLU A 48 -11.16 5.67 -19.18
CA GLU A 48 -9.94 5.31 -19.91
C GLU A 48 -9.45 3.91 -19.52
N THR A 49 -9.41 3.63 -18.21
CA THR A 49 -9.00 2.33 -17.69
C THR A 49 -10.00 1.23 -18.06
N LEU A 50 -11.30 1.50 -17.95
CA LEU A 50 -12.34 0.58 -18.40
C LEU A 50 -12.22 0.27 -19.90
N THR A 51 -11.89 1.28 -20.72
CA THR A 51 -11.71 1.14 -22.17
C THR A 51 -10.47 0.30 -22.50
N ALA A 52 -9.36 0.52 -21.79
CA ALA A 52 -8.14 -0.27 -21.94
C ALA A 52 -8.38 -1.75 -21.62
N LEU A 53 -9.08 -2.02 -20.51
CA LEU A 53 -9.45 -3.38 -20.11
C LEU A 53 -10.44 -4.02 -21.09
N SER A 54 -11.41 -3.25 -21.59
CA SER A 54 -12.38 -3.71 -22.58
C SER A 54 -11.68 -4.13 -23.87
N THR A 55 -10.73 -3.32 -24.34
CA THR A 55 -9.92 -3.64 -25.53
C THR A 55 -9.08 -4.89 -25.33
N GLN A 56 -8.53 -5.08 -24.13
CA GLN A 56 -7.66 -6.21 -23.83
C GLN A 56 -8.42 -7.53 -23.63
N THR A 57 -9.58 -7.48 -22.97
CA THR A 57 -10.38 -8.66 -22.62
C THR A 57 -11.46 -8.98 -23.65
N GLY A 58 -11.81 -8.02 -24.51
CA GLY A 58 -12.93 -8.09 -25.44
C GLY A 58 -14.30 -7.99 -24.75
N LEU A 59 -14.35 -7.63 -23.47
CA LEU A 59 -15.59 -7.53 -22.70
C LEU A 59 -16.17 -6.11 -22.75
N SER A 60 -17.50 -6.02 -22.70
CA SER A 60 -18.17 -4.72 -22.53
C SER A 60 -17.89 -4.15 -21.14
N ARG A 61 -18.04 -2.84 -20.99
CA ARG A 61 -17.85 -2.12 -19.72
C ARG A 61 -18.64 -2.75 -18.57
N GLU A 62 -19.92 -3.04 -18.78
CA GLU A 62 -20.80 -3.62 -17.74
C GLU A 62 -20.33 -5.01 -17.30
N GLU A 63 -19.89 -5.85 -18.24
CA GLU A 63 -19.32 -7.16 -17.95
C GLU A 63 -17.99 -7.05 -17.21
N LEU A 64 -17.16 -6.08 -17.58
CA LEU A 64 -15.93 -5.77 -16.86
C LEU A 64 -16.20 -5.36 -15.43
N ILE A 65 -17.13 -4.42 -15.21
CA ILE A 65 -17.52 -3.99 -13.86
C ILE A 65 -18.06 -5.17 -13.08
N ALA A 66 -18.96 -5.98 -13.64
CA ALA A 66 -19.51 -7.15 -12.95
C ALA A 66 -18.43 -8.16 -12.55
N ARG A 67 -17.44 -8.38 -13.42
CA ARG A 67 -16.34 -9.32 -13.20
C ARG A 67 -15.33 -8.78 -12.21
N ILE A 68 -14.98 -7.50 -12.29
CA ILE A 68 -14.15 -6.80 -11.30
C ILE A 68 -14.85 -6.86 -9.94
N THR A 69 -16.13 -6.53 -9.86
CA THR A 69 -16.91 -6.57 -8.61
C THR A 69 -16.86 -7.95 -7.93
N ARG A 70 -16.90 -9.02 -8.74
CA ARG A 70 -16.92 -10.39 -8.25
C ARG A 70 -15.52 -10.94 -7.92
N ASP A 71 -14.56 -10.68 -8.79
CA ASP A 71 -13.25 -11.35 -8.77
C ASP A 71 -12.14 -10.46 -8.15
N LEU A 72 -12.30 -9.13 -8.08
CA LEU A 72 -11.32 -8.19 -7.50
C LEU A 72 -11.04 -8.45 -6.01
N PRO A 73 -12.02 -8.66 -5.11
CA PRO A 73 -11.73 -8.90 -3.70
C PRO A 73 -10.88 -10.16 -3.49
N GLU A 74 -11.15 -11.21 -4.26
CA GLU A 74 -10.38 -12.45 -4.21
C GLU A 74 -9.00 -12.30 -4.87
N ALA A 75 -8.91 -11.56 -5.97
CA ALA A 75 -7.65 -11.28 -6.65
C ALA A 75 -6.69 -10.45 -5.78
N VAL A 76 -7.19 -9.42 -5.10
CA VAL A 76 -6.42 -8.59 -4.15
C VAL A 76 -5.91 -9.45 -3.00
N ASN A 77 -6.77 -10.25 -2.38
CA ASN A 77 -6.36 -11.17 -1.30
C ASN A 77 -5.25 -12.14 -1.76
N LYS A 78 -5.37 -12.73 -2.97
CA LYS A 78 -4.36 -13.64 -3.53
C LYS A 78 -3.03 -12.95 -3.86
N MET A 79 -3.07 -11.67 -4.24
CA MET A 79 -1.87 -10.88 -4.57
C MET A 79 -1.25 -10.19 -3.35
N THR A 80 -1.93 -10.24 -2.20
CA THR A 80 -1.46 -9.65 -0.94
C THR A 80 -1.12 -10.72 0.10
N PRO A 81 -0.24 -11.70 -0.20
CA PRO A 81 0.03 -12.80 0.72
C PRO A 81 0.69 -12.36 2.04
N ASN A 82 1.24 -11.14 2.10
CA ASN A 82 1.86 -10.56 3.30
C ASN A 82 1.04 -9.43 3.93
N GLY A 83 -0.18 -9.13 3.46
CA GLY A 83 -0.94 -7.96 3.93
C GLY A 83 -0.45 -6.61 3.41
N GLU A 84 0.59 -6.61 2.56
CA GLU A 84 1.02 -5.46 1.76
C GLU A 84 1.03 -5.87 0.28
N LEU A 85 0.54 -4.97 -0.59
CA LEU A 85 0.87 -5.07 -2.01
C LEU A 85 2.39 -5.06 -2.11
N PRO A 86 3.02 -5.83 -3.01
CA PRO A 86 4.41 -5.62 -3.33
C PRO A 86 4.53 -4.25 -4.00
N VAL A 87 4.61 -3.18 -3.20
CA VAL A 87 5.50 -2.08 -3.53
C VAL A 87 6.83 -2.77 -3.73
N GLU A 88 7.48 -2.53 -4.87
CA GLU A 88 8.80 -3.10 -5.13
C GLU A 88 9.64 -3.04 -3.85
N PRO A 89 10.49 -4.03 -3.58
CA PRO A 89 11.53 -3.86 -2.57
C PRO A 89 12.35 -2.67 -3.03
N THR A 90 12.01 -1.48 -2.53
CA THR A 90 12.90 -0.36 -2.49
C THR A 90 14.04 -0.86 -1.62
N GLN A 91 15.06 -1.33 -2.31
CA GLN A 91 16.39 -1.57 -1.77
C GLN A 91 16.82 -0.26 -1.09
N GLY A 92 16.49 -0.15 0.20
CA GLY A 92 16.70 1.04 1.01
C GLY A 92 16.79 0.72 2.50
N SER A 93 16.69 -0.55 2.88
CA SER A 93 17.03 -1.02 4.22
C SER A 93 18.53 -1.32 4.33
N GLU A 94 19.40 -0.40 3.90
CA GLU A 94 20.74 -0.29 4.49
C GLU A 94 20.73 0.88 5.49
N LYS A 95 19.78 0.84 6.44
CA LYS A 95 19.83 1.66 7.65
C LYS A 95 20.14 0.77 8.86
N THR A 96 21.30 0.17 8.79
CA THR A 96 22.08 -0.34 9.92
C THR A 96 23.50 0.02 9.50
N LEU A 97 24.10 1.12 9.92
CA LEU A 97 24.52 1.39 11.30
C LEU A 97 24.95 2.88 11.40
N LEU A 98 24.02 3.83 11.35
CA LEU A 98 24.28 5.27 11.55
C LEU A 98 23.74 5.70 12.93
N ASP A 99 24.13 4.98 13.98
CA ASP A 99 23.71 5.23 15.37
C ASP A 99 24.89 5.04 16.34
N ASP A 100 25.96 5.80 16.12
CA ASP A 100 26.85 6.20 17.22
C ASP A 100 27.32 7.63 16.98
N VAL A 101 26.45 8.57 17.33
CA VAL A 101 26.86 9.94 17.65
C VAL A 101 27.02 10.00 19.16
N ALA A 102 28.23 9.71 19.64
CA ALA A 102 28.59 9.98 21.03
C ALA A 102 28.25 11.44 21.39
N PRO A 103 27.63 11.72 22.55
CA PRO A 103 27.38 13.09 22.97
C PRO A 103 28.71 13.80 23.23
N PRO A 104 28.85 15.11 22.92
CA PRO A 104 30.03 15.85 23.35
C PRO A 104 30.03 15.87 24.88
N THR A 105 30.94 15.11 25.49
CA THR A 105 31.14 15.10 26.93
C THR A 105 31.53 16.51 27.35
N THR A 106 30.61 17.17 28.07
CA THR A 106 30.89 18.36 28.85
C THR A 106 31.81 17.95 30.00
N GLN A 107 33.13 18.01 29.80
CA GLN A 107 34.08 17.99 30.91
C GLN A 107 34.43 19.44 31.25
N ALA A 108 33.56 20.04 32.05
CA ALA A 108 33.82 21.29 32.75
C ALA A 108 35.04 21.10 33.67
N ARG A 109 36.22 21.52 33.21
CA ARG A 109 37.36 21.79 34.12
C ARG A 109 37.06 23.11 34.81
N ASN A 110 36.71 23.06 36.09
CA ASN A 110 36.68 24.20 37.02
C ASN A 110 36.65 23.68 38.48
N PRO A 111 37.07 24.48 39.48
CA PRO A 111 38.32 24.24 40.20
C PRO A 111 38.15 23.97 41.71
N ALA A 112 39.30 23.75 42.38
CA ALA A 112 39.58 23.87 43.81
C ALA A 112 39.20 22.71 44.74
N GLY A 113 40.25 22.13 45.34
CA GLY A 113 40.41 22.08 46.80
C GLY A 113 39.57 21.06 47.57
N GLN A 114 40.28 20.07 48.13
CA GLN A 114 40.21 19.58 49.53
C GLN A 114 40.95 18.22 49.56
N SER A 115 42.17 18.16 50.13
CA SER A 115 42.44 17.72 51.53
C SER A 115 42.18 16.22 51.67
N GLU A 116 43.11 15.34 52.02
CA GLU A 116 43.87 15.15 53.28
C GLU A 116 44.47 13.72 53.09
N VAL A 117 45.72 13.34 53.38
CA VAL A 117 46.49 13.24 54.63
C VAL A 117 47.94 12.84 54.29
#